data_AF-A0A817GLC0-F1
#
_entry.id   AF-A0A817GLC0-F1
#
_cell.length_a   1.000
_cell.length_b   1.000
_cell.length_c   1.000
_cell.angle_alpha   90.00
_cell.angle_beta   90.00
_cell.angle_gamma   90.00
#
_symmetry.space_group_name_H-M   'P 1'
#
loop_
_entity.id
_entity.type
_entity.pdbx_description
1 polymer ?
#
loop_
_entity_poly.entity_id
_entity_poly.type
_entity_poly.pdbx_seq_one_letter_code
_entity_poly.pdbx_strand_id
1 'polypeptide(L)'
;MEAAKRRDLLHDDTEYERCMTEAVLFQMPQQLRILFCVILLYCNPTKPIDLWNSFKGHMAEDFIQHADSEAAEAMTFYAIEEKLQEQGRSCSDFGIPSPTSDPYTFE
;
A
#
# COMPACT_ATOMS: atom_id res chain seq x y z
N MET A 1 6.06 32.11 25.83
CA MET A 1 6.71 31.32 24.75
C MET A 1 6.78 29.88 25.23
N GLU A 2 6.83 28.92 24.31
CA GLU A 2 6.97 27.46 24.52
C GLU A 2 5.67 26.63 24.43
N ALA A 3 5.19 26.42 23.21
CA ALA A 3 4.54 25.15 22.82
C ALA A 3 4.74 24.85 21.31
N ALA A 4 5.83 25.33 20.72
CA ALA A 4 6.11 25.25 19.28
C ALA A 4 7.16 24.18 18.92
N LYS A 5 7.33 23.13 19.74
CA LYS A 5 8.37 22.11 19.49
C LYS A 5 7.88 20.71 19.81
N ARG A 6 7.12 20.12 18.88
CA ARG A 6 6.99 18.66 18.72
C ARG A 6 6.27 18.29 17.40
N ARG A 7 6.40 19.13 16.37
CA ARG A 7 5.76 18.91 15.05
C ARG A 7 6.65 18.20 14.03
N ASP A 8 7.79 17.65 14.45
CA ASP A 8 8.83 17.13 13.53
C ASP A 8 9.44 15.77 13.91
N LEU A 9 8.90 15.02 14.88
CA LEU A 9 9.58 13.80 15.38
C LEU A 9 8.68 12.57 15.62
N LEU A 10 7.37 12.68 15.37
CA LEU A 10 6.42 11.56 15.45
C LEU A 10 5.63 11.47 14.14
N HIS A 11 6.34 11.61 13.02
CA HIS A 11 5.94 10.96 11.78
C HIS A 11 6.27 9.47 11.94
N ASP A 12 5.69 8.84 12.95
CA ASP A 12 5.83 7.41 13.17
C ASP A 12 4.83 6.79 12.19
N ASP A 13 5.34 5.97 11.26
CA ASP A 13 4.50 5.25 10.29
C ASP A 13 3.37 4.46 11.00
N THR A 14 3.45 4.30 12.32
CA THR A 14 2.44 3.81 13.27
C THR A 14 1.04 4.41 13.09
N GLU A 15 0.90 5.70 12.78
CA GLU A 15 -0.46 6.26 12.56
C GLU A 15 -1.07 5.75 11.25
N TYR A 16 -0.23 5.54 10.22
CA TYR A 16 -0.66 4.96 8.95
C TYR A 16 -0.95 3.47 9.10
N GLU A 17 -0.10 2.74 9.82
CA GLU A 17 -0.33 1.34 10.17
C GLU A 17 -1.64 1.16 10.94
N ARG A 18 -1.92 2.03 11.92
CA ARG A 18 -3.17 2.00 12.69
C ARG A 18 -4.39 2.29 11.81
N CYS A 19 -4.30 3.31 10.96
CA CYS A 19 -5.37 3.65 10.01
C CYS A 19 -5.64 2.51 9.02
N MET A 20 -4.59 1.90 8.46
CA MET A 20 -4.72 0.74 7.59
C MET A 20 -5.27 -0.47 8.33
N THR A 21 -4.84 -0.72 9.57
CA THR A 21 -5.37 -1.80 10.42
C THR A 21 -6.86 -1.62 10.68
N GLU A 22 -7.32 -0.40 10.98
CA GLU A 22 -8.74 -0.10 11.14
C GLU A 22 -9.51 -0.35 9.82
N ALA A 23 -8.96 0.06 8.67
CA ALA A 23 -9.57 -0.20 7.36
C ALA A 23 -9.66 -1.70 7.02
N VAL A 24 -8.68 -2.51 7.45
CA VAL A 24 -8.75 -3.99 7.35
C VAL A 24 -9.96 -4.54 8.10
N LEU A 25 -10.29 -4.01 9.28
CA LEU A 25 -11.45 -4.49 10.06
C LEU A 25 -12.78 -4.33 9.33
N PHE A 26 -12.88 -3.40 8.38
CA PHE A 26 -14.07 -3.20 7.57
C PHE A 26 -14.12 -4.09 6.32
N GLN A 27 -13.12 -4.95 6.09
CA GLN A 27 -13.04 -5.88 4.94
C GLN A 27 -13.24 -5.17 3.60
N MET A 28 -12.50 -4.08 3.37
CA MET A 28 -12.56 -3.30 2.13
C MET A 28 -11.20 -3.25 1.42
N PRO A 29 -10.78 -4.32 0.72
CA PRO A 29 -9.46 -4.39 0.09
C PRO A 29 -9.19 -3.26 -0.92
N GLN A 30 -10.20 -2.90 -1.73
CA GLN A 30 -10.09 -1.78 -2.68
C GLN A 30 -9.84 -0.44 -1.98
N GLN A 31 -10.56 -0.15 -0.89
CA GLN A 31 -10.36 1.09 -0.14
C GLN A 31 -9.01 1.10 0.57
N LEU A 32 -8.55 -0.07 1.02
CA LEU A 32 -7.22 -0.24 1.60
C LEU A 32 -6.11 0.07 0.58
N ARG A 33 -6.24 -0.42 -0.67
CA ARG A 33 -5.34 -0.06 -1.78
C ARG A 33 -5.31 1.45 -2.04
N ILE A 34 -6.47 2.11 -2.05
CA ILE A 34 -6.56 3.57 -2.24
C ILE A 34 -5.88 4.31 -1.09
N LEU A 35 -6.14 3.90 0.17
CA LEU A 35 -5.51 4.49 1.35
C LEU A 35 -3.98 4.35 1.29
N PHE A 36 -3.47 3.19 0.89
CA PHE A 36 -2.05 2.97 0.69
C PHE A 36 -1.46 3.94 -0.34
N CYS A 37 -2.09 4.12 -1.50
CA CYS A 37 -1.66 5.11 -2.50
C CYS A 37 -1.63 6.54 -1.94
N VAL A 38 -2.65 6.92 -1.17
CA VAL A 38 -2.71 8.25 -0.51
C VAL A 38 -1.55 8.44 0.46
N ILE A 39 -1.23 7.43 1.26
CA ILE A 39 -0.09 7.47 2.19
C ILE A 39 1.22 7.65 1.40
N LEU A 40 1.45 6.85 0.35
CA LEU A 40 2.64 6.98 -0.49
C LEU A 40 2.77 8.38 -1.10
N LEU A 41 1.70 8.91 -1.69
CA LEU A 41 1.73 10.16 -2.43
C LEU A 41 1.86 11.40 -1.55
N TYR A 42 1.15 11.43 -0.42
CA TYR A 42 0.95 12.67 0.35
C TYR A 42 1.58 12.63 1.73
N CYS A 43 1.86 11.46 2.28
CA CYS A 43 2.43 11.32 3.61
C CYS A 43 3.93 11.07 3.57
N ASN A 44 4.49 10.53 2.47
CA ASN A 44 5.91 10.22 2.35
C ASN A 44 6.41 9.34 3.52
N PRO A 45 5.87 8.12 3.66
CA PRO A 45 6.18 7.23 4.77
C PRO A 45 7.69 6.93 4.81
N THR A 46 8.22 6.71 6.01
CA THR A 46 9.67 6.43 6.16
C THR A 46 10.03 5.02 5.69
N LYS A 47 9.07 4.08 5.76
CA LYS A 47 9.25 2.66 5.39
C LYS A 47 8.10 2.13 4.51
N PRO A 48 7.95 2.63 3.27
CA PRO A 48 6.89 2.20 2.36
C PRO A 48 6.89 0.69 2.07
N ILE A 49 8.08 0.07 2.02
CA ILE A 49 8.24 -1.37 1.77
C ILE A 49 7.71 -2.19 2.95
N ASP A 50 7.96 -1.77 4.19
CA ASP A 50 7.48 -2.49 5.37
C ASP A 50 5.95 -2.39 5.48
N LEU A 51 5.40 -1.22 5.15
CA LEU A 51 3.96 -1.01 5.06
C LEU A 51 3.33 -1.89 3.97
N TRP A 52 3.93 -1.94 2.78
CA TRP A 52 3.52 -2.85 1.71
C TRP A 52 3.50 -4.31 2.19
N ASN A 53 4.61 -4.80 2.76
CA ASN A 53 4.73 -6.19 3.20
C ASN A 53 3.72 -6.56 4.28
N SER A 54 3.36 -5.61 5.15
CA SER A 54 2.40 -5.81 6.23
C SER A 54 0.95 -5.90 5.73
N PHE A 55 0.60 -5.16 4.67
CA PHE A 55 -0.79 -5.02 4.22
C PHE A 55 -1.09 -5.65 2.86
N LYS A 56 -0.11 -6.08 2.07
CA LYS A 56 -0.32 -6.65 0.72
C LYS A 56 -1.31 -7.81 0.70
N GLY A 57 -1.27 -8.70 1.69
CA GLY A 57 -2.22 -9.82 1.78
C GLY A 57 -3.66 -9.36 2.01
N HIS A 58 -3.86 -8.34 2.86
CA HIS A 58 -5.18 -7.75 3.09
C HIS A 58 -5.67 -6.95 1.87
N MET A 59 -4.76 -6.26 1.19
CA MET A 59 -5.07 -5.55 -0.05
C MET A 59 -5.38 -6.50 -1.21
N ALA A 60 -4.98 -7.76 -1.14
CA ALA A 60 -5.22 -8.79 -2.15
C ALA A 60 -6.45 -9.66 -1.86
N GLU A 61 -7.13 -9.49 -0.73
CA GLU A 61 -8.17 -10.40 -0.24
C GLU A 61 -9.35 -10.58 -1.21
N ASP A 62 -9.72 -9.53 -1.97
CA ASP A 62 -10.74 -9.60 -3.02
C ASP A 62 -10.27 -10.37 -4.27
N PHE A 63 -8.96 -10.37 -4.55
CA PHE A 63 -8.38 -11.10 -5.68
C PHE A 63 -8.13 -12.57 -5.38
N ILE A 64 -7.85 -12.93 -4.11
CA ILE A 64 -7.64 -14.33 -3.68
C ILE A 64 -8.87 -15.21 -3.96
N GLN A 65 -10.07 -14.61 -4.08
CA GLN A 65 -11.28 -15.35 -4.44
C GLN A 65 -11.27 -15.90 -5.88
N HIS A 66 -10.40 -15.36 -6.75
CA HIS A 66 -10.39 -15.63 -8.18
C HIS A 66 -9.02 -16.04 -8.73
N ALA A 67 -7.97 -15.99 -7.90
CA ALA A 67 -6.60 -16.33 -8.27
C ALA A 67 -5.85 -16.91 -7.06
N ASP A 68 -4.68 -17.51 -7.30
CA ASP A 68 -3.78 -17.89 -6.20
C ASP A 68 -3.19 -16.65 -5.51
N SER A 69 -2.54 -16.88 -4.36
CA SER A 69 -1.99 -15.80 -3.54
C SER A 69 -0.93 -14.96 -4.27
N GLU A 70 -0.16 -15.56 -5.17
CA GLU A 70 0.93 -14.87 -5.87
C GLU A 70 0.36 -13.96 -6.97
N ALA A 71 -0.57 -14.46 -7.76
CA ALA A 71 -1.32 -13.70 -8.74
C ALA A 71 -2.17 -12.60 -8.09
N ALA A 72 -2.77 -12.87 -6.92
CA ALA A 72 -3.52 -11.87 -6.15
C ALA A 72 -2.65 -10.71 -5.65
N GLU A 73 -1.45 -11.00 -5.15
CA GLU A 73 -0.47 -9.97 -4.80
C GLU A 73 -0.01 -9.18 -6.03
N ALA A 74 0.22 -9.86 -7.17
CA ALA A 74 0.59 -9.20 -8.41
C ALA A 74 -0.53 -8.25 -8.91
N MET A 75 -1.77 -8.71 -8.96
CA MET A 75 -2.93 -7.87 -9.32
C MET A 75 -3.07 -6.66 -8.38
N THR A 76 -2.82 -6.85 -7.08
CA THR A 76 -2.78 -5.77 -6.09
C THR A 76 -1.71 -4.73 -6.41
N PHE A 77 -0.50 -5.19 -6.74
CA PHE A 77 0.59 -4.31 -7.16
C PHE A 77 0.20 -3.49 -8.40
N TYR A 78 -0.33 -4.12 -9.45
CA TYR A 78 -0.69 -3.42 -10.68
C TYR A 78 -1.84 -2.42 -10.46
N ALA A 79 -2.82 -2.73 -9.61
CA ALA A 79 -3.89 -1.80 -9.26
C ALA A 79 -3.35 -0.55 -8.53
N ILE A 80 -2.33 -0.71 -7.70
CA ILE A 80 -1.66 0.41 -7.03
C ILE A 80 -0.76 1.18 -7.99
N GLU A 81 0.00 0.47 -8.83
CA GLU A 81 0.87 1.05 -9.86
C GLU A 81 0.07 1.92 -10.82
N GLU A 82 -1.05 1.43 -11.35
CA GLU A 82 -1.97 2.20 -12.20
C GLU A 82 -2.40 3.51 -11.50
N LYS A 83 -2.76 3.41 -10.21
CA LYS A 83 -3.22 4.57 -9.45
C LYS A 83 -2.11 5.59 -9.18
N LEU A 84 -0.88 5.14 -8.96
CA LEU A 84 0.28 6.02 -8.79
C LEU A 84 0.66 6.68 -10.13
N GLN A 85 0.55 5.96 -11.24
CA GLN A 85 0.84 6.47 -12.57
C GLN A 85 -0.12 7.59 -12.98
N GLU A 86 -1.40 7.54 -12.57
CA GLU A 86 -2.34 8.66 -12.71
C GLU A 86 -1.82 9.96 -12.06
N GLN A 87 -0.93 9.86 -11.07
CA GLN A 87 -0.31 10.98 -10.35
C GLN A 87 1.14 11.22 -10.80
N GLY A 88 1.61 10.55 -11.86
CA GLY A 88 2.97 10.67 -12.38
C GLY A 88 4.04 10.02 -11.49
N ARG A 89 3.66 9.04 -10.66
CA ARG A 89 4.54 8.30 -9.76
C ARG A 89 4.48 6.80 -10.08
N SER A 90 5.43 6.03 -9.55
CA SER A 90 5.46 4.57 -9.66
C SER A 90 5.75 3.92 -8.31
N CYS A 91 5.39 2.64 -8.14
CA CYS A 91 5.80 1.81 -7.01
C CYS A 91 7.34 1.79 -6.84
N SER A 92 8.08 1.86 -7.95
CA SER A 92 9.55 1.90 -7.93
C SER A 92 10.11 3.16 -7.27
N ASP A 93 9.38 4.29 -7.32
CA ASP A 93 9.77 5.54 -6.63
C ASP A 93 9.78 5.38 -5.10
N PHE A 94 9.06 4.38 -4.60
CA PHE A 94 8.94 4.06 -3.17
C PHE A 94 9.72 2.80 -2.81
N GLY A 95 10.51 2.24 -3.73
CA GLY A 95 11.28 1.01 -3.53
C GLY A 95 10.44 -0.26 -3.43
N ILE A 96 9.15 -0.21 -3.80
CA ILE A 96 8.28 -1.39 -3.78
C ILE A 96 8.65 -2.26 -4.99
N PRO A 97 9.06 -3.52 -4.78
CA PRO A 97 9.50 -4.38 -5.86
C PRO A 97 8.31 -4.77 -6.74
N SER A 98 8.53 -4.79 -8.05
CA SER A 98 7.56 -5.39 -8.98
C SER A 98 7.33 -6.86 -8.64
N PRO A 99 6.10 -7.37 -8.79
CA PRO A 99 5.83 -8.78 -8.62
C PRO A 99 6.69 -9.61 -9.57
N THR A 100 7.18 -10.75 -9.09
CA THR A 100 7.95 -11.70 -9.89
C THR A 100 7.11 -12.45 -10.92
N SER A 101 5.80 -12.58 -10.64
CA SER A 101 4.85 -13.26 -11.49
C SER A 101 3.98 -12.26 -12.25
N ASP A 102 3.89 -12.45 -13.56
CA ASP A 102 2.97 -11.70 -14.41
C ASP A 102 1.56 -12.29 -14.24
N PRO A 103 0.57 -11.50 -13.75
CA PRO A 103 -0.78 -11.99 -13.48
C PRO A 103 -1.53 -12.42 -14.75
N TYR A 104 -0.98 -12.16 -15.93
CA TYR A 104 -1.54 -12.57 -17.21
C TYR A 104 -0.80 -13.74 -17.87
N THR A 105 0.25 -14.27 -17.23
CA THR A 105 0.89 -15.51 -17.70
C THR A 105 0.11 -16.70 -17.16
N PHE A 106 -0.82 -17.21 -17.98
CA PHE A 106 -1.42 -18.52 -17.77
C PHE A 106 -0.40 -19.59 -18.18
N GLU A 107 0.12 -20.37 -17.24
CA GLU A 107 0.74 -21.67 -17.56
C GLU A 107 -0.33 -22.71 -17.96
#